data_AF-A0A2H3FUB6-F1
#
_entry.id   AF-A0A2H3FUB6-F1
#
_cell.length_a   1.000
_cell.length_b   1.000
_cell.length_c   1.000
_cell.angle_alpha   90.00
_cell.angle_beta   90.00
_cell.angle_gamma   90.00
#
_symmetry.space_group_name_H-M   'P 1'
#
loop_
_entity.id
_entity.type
_entity.pdbx_description
1 polymer ?
#
loop_
_entity_poly.entity_id
_entity_poly.type
_entity_poly.pdbx_seq_one_letter_code
_entity_poly.pdbx_strand_id
1 'polypeptide(L)'
;MDISRETALQAASAANIISKFVAYEQVQTLSDLRDTLFEPIINGKQGSLRLDASRTGVVVLCPSAVLFTTETVFSMVNELIETTQSGPIVLVLCGGIGHSTQLMHDAIARHPRYSRISDRIRMLPEARMLEVIAEQFWQLRVDGGSQASMGTATRERLTILVEDTSTNCALNAVNTRKVLDANGYTSPHSIVVAQDPTMCRRTVAAFEQVYANKADETPVLRSWPTFVPKVMLADSTSPENTGSLTSLLSYDFSDFKDNRKTDLWGMDRLMSLLVGEIPRMRDDENGYGPRGKGSIVHVDIPQRIEDTWKLLHHLLGQIVR
;
A
#
# COMPACT_ATOMS: atom_id res chain seq x y z
N MET A 1 -11.67 -26.68 -23.25
CA MET A 1 -10.40 -26.53 -23.98
C MET A 1 -9.31 -26.72 -22.93
N ASP A 2 -8.41 -27.68 -23.09
CA ASP A 2 -7.34 -27.87 -22.10
C ASP A 2 -6.37 -26.69 -22.19
N ILE A 3 -6.23 -25.95 -21.08
CA ILE A 3 -5.31 -24.81 -21.01
C ILE A 3 -3.89 -25.34 -21.01
N SER A 4 -3.09 -24.92 -21.99
CA SER A 4 -1.72 -25.40 -22.11
C SER A 4 -0.84 -24.88 -20.96
N ARG A 5 0.15 -25.67 -20.55
CA ARG A 5 1.17 -25.23 -19.58
C ARG A 5 1.91 -23.98 -20.05
N GLU A 6 2.11 -23.84 -21.36
CA GLU A 6 2.72 -22.65 -21.96
C GLU A 6 1.86 -21.41 -21.75
N THR A 7 0.54 -21.51 -21.94
CA THR A 7 -0.41 -20.43 -21.68
C THR A 7 -0.38 -20.01 -20.20
N ALA A 8 -0.32 -20.96 -19.28
CA ALA A 8 -0.18 -20.67 -17.85
C ALA A 8 1.15 -19.95 -17.52
N LEU A 9 2.26 -20.37 -18.13
CA LEU A 9 3.56 -19.69 -17.98
C LEU A 9 3.53 -18.24 -18.52
N GLN A 10 2.90 -18.02 -19.67
CA GLN A 10 2.72 -16.69 -20.23
C GLN A 10 1.90 -15.79 -19.30
N ALA A 11 0.81 -16.33 -18.73
CA ALA A 11 -0.03 -15.60 -17.78
C ALA A 11 0.73 -15.24 -16.50
N ALA A 12 1.49 -16.18 -15.92
CA ALA A 12 2.34 -15.93 -14.76
C ALA A 12 3.38 -14.83 -15.03
N SER A 13 4.07 -14.93 -16.19
CA SER A 13 5.07 -13.94 -16.61
C SER A 13 4.45 -12.55 -16.78
N ALA A 14 3.30 -12.46 -17.46
CA ALA A 14 2.59 -11.21 -17.67
C ALA A 14 2.10 -10.60 -16.35
N ALA A 15 1.53 -11.43 -15.45
CA ALA A 15 1.13 -11.02 -14.12
C ALA A 15 2.32 -10.45 -13.32
N ASN A 16 3.48 -11.10 -13.34
CA ASN A 16 4.67 -10.61 -12.64
C ASN A 16 5.18 -9.27 -13.15
N ILE A 17 5.17 -9.05 -14.47
CA ILE A 17 5.54 -7.77 -15.08
C ILE A 17 4.58 -6.66 -14.65
N ILE A 18 3.27 -6.93 -14.67
CA ILE A 18 2.24 -5.97 -14.28
C ILE A 18 2.30 -5.71 -12.77
N SER A 19 2.40 -6.74 -11.93
CA SER A 19 2.58 -6.63 -10.48
C SER A 19 3.73 -5.70 -10.13
N LYS A 20 4.91 -5.87 -10.76
CA LYS A 20 6.05 -4.98 -10.55
C LYS A 20 5.75 -3.53 -10.96
N PHE A 21 5.03 -3.34 -12.06
CA PHE A 21 4.67 -2.01 -12.55
C PHE A 21 3.67 -1.29 -11.62
N VAL A 22 2.65 -1.98 -11.12
CA VAL A 22 1.60 -1.38 -10.27
C VAL A 22 2.03 -1.24 -8.80
N ALA A 23 2.90 -2.13 -8.31
CA ALA A 23 3.47 -2.04 -6.97
C ALA A 23 4.49 -0.89 -6.90
N TYR A 24 5.32 -0.74 -7.96
CA TYR A 24 6.33 0.30 -8.07
C TYR A 24 7.11 0.49 -6.77
N GLU A 25 7.60 -0.60 -6.19
CA GLU A 25 8.20 -0.60 -4.86
C GLU A 25 9.48 0.23 -4.81
N GLN A 26 9.46 1.29 -3.99
CA GLN A 26 10.60 2.20 -3.79
C GLN A 26 11.18 2.13 -2.37
N VAL A 27 10.45 1.54 -1.42
CA VAL A 27 10.88 1.29 -0.04
C VAL A 27 10.83 -0.22 0.20
N GLN A 28 11.97 -0.84 0.47
CA GLN A 28 12.09 -2.30 0.65
C GLN A 28 12.60 -2.66 2.04
N THR A 29 13.47 -1.82 2.60
CA THR A 29 14.17 -2.07 3.87
C THR A 29 13.91 -0.96 4.88
N LEU A 30 14.28 -1.21 6.14
CA LEU A 30 14.23 -0.20 7.19
C LEU A 30 15.12 1.00 6.86
N SER A 31 16.26 0.78 6.20
CA SER A 31 17.14 1.87 5.76
C SER A 31 16.45 2.73 4.70
N ASP A 32 15.81 2.11 3.70
CA ASP A 32 15.09 2.87 2.65
C ASP A 32 13.98 3.73 3.26
N LEU A 33 13.25 3.18 4.24
CA LEU A 33 12.19 3.90 4.95
C LEU A 33 12.77 5.09 5.71
N ARG A 34 13.83 4.87 6.52
CA ARG A 34 14.53 5.93 7.26
C ARG A 34 15.03 7.02 6.33
N ASP A 35 15.73 6.64 5.26
CA ASP A 35 16.41 7.55 4.36
C ASP A 35 15.38 8.35 3.53
N THR A 36 14.24 7.75 3.20
CA THR A 36 13.12 8.45 2.56
C THR A 36 12.43 9.44 3.53
N LEU A 37 12.23 9.05 4.78
CA LEU A 37 11.55 9.90 5.76
C LEU A 37 12.39 11.11 6.18
N PHE A 38 13.72 10.96 6.19
CA PHE A 38 14.61 11.91 6.86
C PHE A 38 15.85 12.32 6.06
N GLU A 39 15.83 12.14 4.74
CA GLU A 39 16.93 12.35 3.77
C GLU A 39 18.16 13.09 4.33
N PRO A 40 19.35 12.46 4.37
CA PRO A 40 20.49 13.03 5.07
C PRO A 40 20.99 14.32 4.39
N ILE A 41 21.08 15.41 5.16
CA ILE A 41 21.61 16.69 4.66
C ILE A 41 23.14 16.61 4.57
N ILE A 42 23.69 16.93 3.40
CA ILE A 42 25.12 17.20 3.26
C ILE A 42 25.38 18.63 3.74
N ASN A 43 25.84 18.78 4.98
CA ASN A 43 26.30 20.08 5.45
C ASN A 43 27.69 20.41 4.86
N GLY A 44 27.76 21.50 4.11
CA GLY A 44 28.98 22.03 3.52
C GLY A 44 29.95 22.57 4.56
N LYS A 45 30.78 21.68 5.14
CA LYS A 45 32.15 21.84 5.67
C LYS A 45 32.34 20.74 6.71
N GLN A 46 33.10 19.71 6.34
CA GLN A 46 33.23 18.36 6.95
C GLN A 46 32.01 17.47 6.71
N GLY A 47 32.18 16.50 5.81
CA GLY A 47 31.16 15.59 5.27
C GLY A 47 30.60 14.58 6.26
N SER A 48 30.04 15.02 7.38
CA SER A 48 29.17 14.20 8.21
C SER A 48 27.72 14.36 7.75
N LEU A 49 27.12 13.28 7.25
CA LEU A 49 25.68 13.18 7.01
C LEU A 49 24.98 13.29 8.38
N ARG A 50 24.15 14.30 8.57
CA ARG A 50 23.28 14.42 9.75
C ARG A 50 21.83 14.47 9.29
N LEU A 51 20.99 13.67 9.93
CA LEU A 51 19.54 13.70 9.74
C LEU A 51 19.00 15.01 10.34
N ASP A 52 18.10 15.68 9.63
CA ASP A 52 17.45 16.89 10.13
C ASP A 52 16.31 16.52 11.08
N ALA A 53 16.57 16.57 12.38
CA ALA A 53 15.60 16.23 13.42
C ALA A 53 14.39 17.20 13.46
N SER A 54 14.40 18.31 12.72
CA SER A 54 13.28 19.25 12.62
C SER A 54 12.24 18.87 11.57
N ARG A 55 12.57 17.96 10.64
CA ARG A 55 11.69 17.55 9.56
C ARG A 55 10.79 16.40 9.99
N THR A 56 9.49 16.57 9.71
CA THR A 56 8.49 15.52 9.94
C THR A 56 8.40 14.64 8.69
N GLY A 57 8.64 13.34 8.88
CA GLY A 57 8.36 12.31 7.87
C GLY A 57 6.96 11.76 8.08
N VAL A 58 6.21 11.56 6.99
CA VAL A 58 4.85 11.01 7.05
C VAL A 58 4.83 9.62 6.44
N VAL A 59 4.22 8.67 7.14
CA VAL A 59 3.81 7.38 6.60
C VAL A 59 2.29 7.36 6.53
N VAL A 60 1.74 7.02 5.37
CA VAL A 60 0.29 6.83 5.19
C VAL A 60 0.04 5.35 5.00
N LEU A 61 -0.63 4.71 5.96
CA LEU A 61 -1.09 3.33 5.83
C LEU A 61 -2.52 3.33 5.30
N CYS A 62 -2.65 2.97 4.02
CA CYS A 62 -3.93 2.65 3.42
C CYS A 62 -4.33 1.19 3.72
N PRO A 63 -5.61 0.91 3.98
CA PRO A 63 -6.10 -0.39 4.32
C PRO A 63 -6.05 -1.35 3.14
N SER A 64 -5.69 -2.58 3.46
CA SER A 64 -5.69 -3.70 2.54
C SER A 64 -6.26 -4.93 3.24
N ALA A 65 -6.95 -5.78 2.48
CA ALA A 65 -7.31 -7.12 2.96
C ALA A 65 -6.08 -8.04 3.08
N VAL A 66 -4.95 -7.65 2.50
CA VAL A 66 -3.64 -8.27 2.74
C VAL A 66 -3.03 -7.65 3.98
N LEU A 67 -3.37 -8.22 5.14
CA LEU A 67 -2.98 -7.69 6.45
C LEU A 67 -1.46 -7.69 6.66
N PHE A 68 -0.71 -8.50 5.90
CA PHE A 68 0.75 -8.46 5.86
C PHE A 68 1.30 -7.04 5.68
N THR A 69 0.68 -6.23 4.82
CA THR A 69 1.08 -4.82 4.62
C THR A 69 0.95 -4.01 5.91
N THR A 70 -0.15 -4.17 6.65
CA THR A 70 -0.35 -3.51 7.95
C THR A 70 0.71 -3.93 8.97
N GLU A 71 1.01 -5.23 9.03
CA GLU A 71 1.99 -5.76 9.97
C GLU A 71 3.41 -5.30 9.67
N THR A 72 3.80 -5.29 8.39
CA THR A 72 5.12 -4.79 7.98
C THR A 72 5.27 -3.32 8.33
N VAL A 73 4.24 -2.50 8.08
CA VAL A 73 4.28 -1.07 8.41
C VAL A 73 4.40 -0.85 9.91
N PHE A 74 3.55 -1.48 10.72
CA PHE A 74 3.62 -1.33 12.17
C PHE A 74 4.94 -1.84 12.75
N SER A 75 5.44 -2.97 12.26
CA SER A 75 6.74 -3.51 12.70
C SER A 75 7.88 -2.56 12.36
N MET A 76 7.96 -2.09 11.12
CA MET A 76 9.06 -1.24 10.66
C MET A 76 9.00 0.17 11.26
N VAL A 77 7.80 0.74 11.45
CA VAL A 77 7.65 2.02 12.15
C VAL A 77 8.09 1.89 13.61
N ASN A 78 7.67 0.83 14.31
CA ASN A 78 8.08 0.60 15.70
C ASN A 78 9.60 0.40 15.80
N GLU A 79 10.18 -0.45 14.94
CA GLU A 79 11.63 -0.67 14.87
C GLU A 79 12.40 0.63 14.55
N LEU A 80 11.90 1.44 13.60
CA LEU A 80 12.54 2.72 13.24
C LEU A 80 12.59 3.67 14.44
N ILE A 81 11.52 3.74 15.21
CA ILE A 81 11.46 4.56 16.43
C ILE A 81 12.40 3.98 17.50
N GLU A 82 12.44 2.67 17.71
CA GLU A 82 13.29 2.08 18.74
C GLU A 82 14.78 2.15 18.43
N THR A 83 15.16 2.04 17.15
CA THR A 83 16.55 1.84 16.73
C THR A 83 17.22 3.09 16.18
N THR A 84 16.46 4.15 15.86
CA THR A 84 17.03 5.38 15.28
C THR A 84 16.68 6.63 16.08
N GLN A 85 17.67 7.51 16.25
CA GLN A 85 17.46 8.88 16.74
C GLN A 85 17.19 9.82 15.56
N SER A 86 16.11 9.55 14.84
CA SER A 86 15.63 10.37 13.71
C SER A 86 14.57 11.38 14.16
N GLY A 87 14.11 12.24 13.24
CA GLY A 87 13.03 13.19 13.47
C GLY A 87 11.67 12.53 13.83
N PRO A 88 10.64 13.34 14.13
CA PRO A 88 9.30 12.83 14.40
C PRO A 88 8.67 12.19 13.16
N ILE A 89 7.89 11.14 13.39
CA ILE A 89 7.10 10.42 12.39
C ILE A 89 5.63 10.68 12.65
N VAL A 90 4.89 11.01 11.58
CA VAL A 90 3.43 10.97 11.60
C VAL A 90 2.97 9.75 10.82
N LEU A 91 2.28 8.83 11.50
CA LEU A 91 1.60 7.70 10.87
C LEU A 91 0.12 8.04 10.71
N VAL A 92 -0.34 8.16 9.47
CA VAL A 92 -1.76 8.33 9.16
C VAL A 92 -2.38 6.99 8.81
N LEU A 93 -3.36 6.54 9.59
CA LEU A 93 -4.22 5.42 9.25
C LEU A 93 -5.36 5.96 8.37
N CYS A 94 -5.42 5.55 7.10
CA CYS A 94 -6.21 6.25 6.08
C CYS A 94 -7.21 5.34 5.37
N GLY A 95 -8.50 5.46 5.65
CA GLY A 95 -9.56 4.73 4.96
C GLY A 95 -10.92 4.83 5.68
N GLY A 96 -11.95 5.18 4.92
CA GLY A 96 -13.33 5.24 5.38
C GLY A 96 -14.08 3.93 5.13
N ILE A 97 -15.29 4.04 4.53
CA ILE A 97 -16.08 2.90 4.06
C ILE A 97 -16.09 2.92 2.53
N GLY A 98 -15.61 1.85 1.91
CA GLY A 98 -15.46 1.71 0.47
C GLY A 98 -15.49 0.25 0.00
N HIS A 99 -15.04 0.02 -1.23
CA HIS A 99 -15.12 -1.29 -1.87
C HIS A 99 -14.30 -2.40 -1.17
N SER A 100 -13.29 -2.03 -0.38
CA SER A 100 -12.40 -2.97 0.30
C SER A 100 -12.82 -3.26 1.74
N THR A 101 -13.84 -2.57 2.28
CA THR A 101 -14.14 -2.62 3.71
C THR A 101 -14.58 -4.01 4.15
N GLN A 102 -15.46 -4.65 3.38
CA GLN A 102 -15.88 -6.02 3.66
C GLN A 102 -14.71 -7.01 3.52
N LEU A 103 -13.84 -6.81 2.52
CA LEU A 103 -12.67 -7.67 2.32
C LEU A 103 -11.71 -7.59 3.52
N MET A 104 -11.52 -6.39 4.08
CA MET A 104 -10.72 -6.17 5.28
C MET A 104 -11.35 -6.82 6.51
N HIS A 105 -12.66 -6.65 6.71
CA HIS A 105 -13.39 -7.32 7.78
C HIS A 105 -13.22 -8.84 7.71
N ASP A 106 -13.40 -9.43 6.53
CA ASP A 106 -13.29 -10.88 6.34
C ASP A 106 -11.85 -11.37 6.53
N ALA A 107 -10.85 -10.57 6.12
CA ALA A 107 -9.45 -10.87 6.36
C ALA A 107 -9.13 -10.87 7.86
N ILE A 108 -9.61 -9.87 8.61
CA ILE A 108 -9.41 -9.79 10.07
C ILE A 108 -10.09 -10.97 10.76
N ALA A 109 -11.31 -11.33 10.36
CA ALA A 109 -12.06 -12.44 10.92
C ALA A 109 -11.37 -13.80 10.73
N ARG A 110 -10.66 -13.98 9.61
CA ARG A 110 -9.89 -15.21 9.32
C ARG A 110 -8.47 -15.18 9.89
N HIS A 111 -7.97 -14.01 10.31
CA HIS A 111 -6.59 -13.87 10.75
C HIS A 111 -6.33 -14.59 12.09
N PRO A 112 -5.27 -15.41 12.22
CA PRO A 112 -4.98 -16.17 13.44
C PRO A 112 -4.83 -15.29 14.69
N ARG A 113 -4.30 -14.07 14.52
CA ARG A 113 -4.06 -13.12 15.61
C ARG A 113 -5.20 -12.11 15.79
N TYR A 114 -5.79 -11.62 14.69
CA TYR A 114 -6.72 -10.48 14.72
C TYR A 114 -8.19 -10.89 14.75
N SER A 115 -8.52 -12.16 14.53
CA SER A 115 -9.90 -12.66 14.62
C SER A 115 -10.58 -12.34 15.97
N ARG A 116 -9.81 -12.16 17.04
CA ARG A 116 -10.28 -11.77 18.38
C ARG A 116 -10.97 -10.41 18.44
N ILE A 117 -10.76 -9.51 17.47
CA ILE A 117 -11.38 -8.18 17.44
C ILE A 117 -12.59 -8.08 16.52
N SER A 118 -12.97 -9.16 15.83
CA SER A 118 -14.00 -9.15 14.78
C SER A 118 -15.32 -8.50 15.22
N ASP A 119 -15.80 -8.79 16.43
CA ASP A 119 -17.04 -8.19 16.93
C ASP A 119 -16.92 -6.69 17.22
N ARG A 120 -15.74 -6.22 17.62
CA ARG A 120 -15.49 -4.81 17.97
C ARG A 120 -15.34 -3.90 16.75
N ILE A 121 -14.93 -4.47 15.61
CA ILE A 121 -14.66 -3.70 14.40
C ILE A 121 -15.81 -3.70 13.40
N ARG A 122 -16.93 -4.35 13.74
CA ARG A 122 -18.09 -4.43 12.86
C ARG A 122 -18.60 -3.03 12.55
N MET A 123 -18.88 -2.76 11.27
CA MET A 123 -19.34 -1.45 10.76
C MET A 123 -18.36 -0.28 10.95
N LEU A 124 -17.15 -0.52 11.45
CA LEU A 124 -16.16 0.53 11.55
C LEU A 124 -15.58 0.88 10.17
N PRO A 125 -15.22 2.14 9.93
CA PRO A 125 -14.34 2.49 8.82
C PRO A 125 -13.01 1.74 8.87
N GLU A 126 -12.40 1.53 7.71
CA GLU A 126 -11.16 0.76 7.54
C GLU A 126 -10.02 1.29 8.44
N ALA A 127 -9.83 2.61 8.54
CA ALA A 127 -8.82 3.21 9.41
C ALA A 127 -9.08 2.98 10.89
N ARG A 128 -10.35 2.88 11.30
CA ARG A 128 -10.74 2.54 12.68
C ARG A 128 -10.50 1.05 12.97
N MET A 129 -10.60 0.17 11.97
CA MET A 129 -10.14 -1.21 12.12
C MET A 129 -8.62 -1.26 12.33
N LEU A 130 -7.86 -0.48 11.56
CA LEU A 130 -6.40 -0.35 11.72
C LEU A 130 -6.01 0.19 13.10
N GLU A 131 -6.72 1.19 13.61
CA GLU A 131 -6.52 1.75 14.97
C GLU A 131 -6.68 0.65 16.02
N VAL A 132 -7.76 -0.14 15.96
CA VAL A 132 -7.97 -1.25 16.90
C VAL A 132 -6.84 -2.27 16.81
N ILE A 133 -6.31 -2.55 15.61
CA ILE A 133 -5.16 -3.45 15.43
C ILE A 133 -3.90 -2.83 16.06
N ALA A 134 -3.62 -1.56 15.76
CA ALA A 134 -2.45 -0.82 16.24
C ALA A 134 -2.39 -0.80 17.77
N GLU A 135 -3.49 -0.48 18.43
CA GLU A 135 -3.54 -0.35 19.89
C GLU A 135 -3.43 -1.70 20.60
N GLN A 136 -4.20 -2.70 20.15
CA GLN A 136 -4.31 -3.97 20.88
C GLN A 136 -3.13 -4.90 20.64
N PHE A 137 -2.58 -4.88 19.44
CA PHE A 137 -1.57 -5.86 19.05
C PHE A 137 -0.17 -5.26 18.91
N TRP A 138 -0.06 -3.96 18.65
CA TRP A 138 1.23 -3.31 18.37
C TRP A 138 1.63 -2.24 19.41
N GLN A 139 0.77 -1.98 20.41
CA GLN A 139 1.00 -0.97 21.45
C GLN A 139 1.26 0.45 20.89
N LEU A 140 0.76 0.69 19.67
CA LEU A 140 0.75 1.94 18.95
C LEU A 140 -0.56 2.66 19.27
N ARG A 141 -0.49 3.77 20.03
CA ARG A 141 -1.67 4.50 20.48
C ARG A 141 -1.99 5.65 19.54
N VAL A 142 -3.27 5.81 19.21
CA VAL A 142 -3.76 6.95 18.42
C VAL A 142 -3.89 8.18 19.31
N ASP A 143 -3.50 9.34 18.78
CA ASP A 143 -3.56 10.59 19.52
C ASP A 143 -5.00 11.08 19.66
N GLY A 144 -5.63 10.73 20.77
CA GLY A 144 -6.99 11.11 21.12
C GLY A 144 -7.08 12.45 21.86
N GLY A 145 -6.43 13.52 21.37
CA GLY A 145 -6.66 14.92 21.82
C GLY A 145 -6.61 15.24 23.33
N SER A 146 -6.19 14.33 24.19
CA SER A 146 -6.32 14.42 25.65
C SER A 146 -5.00 14.04 26.32
N GLN A 147 -4.37 15.08 26.86
CA GLN A 147 -3.27 15.12 27.84
C GLN A 147 -2.40 13.86 28.03
N ALA A 148 -1.14 14.02 27.64
CA ALA A 148 0.05 13.63 28.40
C ALA A 148 -0.10 12.40 29.30
N SER A 149 -0.22 11.22 28.68
CA SER A 149 0.22 10.00 29.35
C SER A 149 1.75 10.08 29.40
N MET A 150 2.36 9.97 30.59
CA MET A 150 3.82 9.88 30.75
C MET A 150 4.38 8.76 29.88
N GLY A 151 4.80 9.12 28.67
CA GLY A 151 5.50 8.27 27.73
C GLY A 151 6.99 8.37 27.97
N THR A 152 7.72 7.33 27.62
CA THR A 152 9.17 7.44 27.46
C THR A 152 9.49 8.43 26.34
N ALA A 153 10.65 9.11 26.36
CA ALA A 153 11.08 10.04 25.30
C ALA A 153 11.01 9.45 23.88
N THR A 154 11.01 8.12 23.76
CA THR A 154 10.83 7.35 22.52
C THR A 154 9.42 7.50 21.92
N ARG A 155 8.37 7.62 22.75
CA ARG A 155 6.97 7.77 22.30
C ARG A 155 6.62 9.17 21.81
N GLU A 156 7.36 10.19 22.24
CA GLU A 156 7.14 11.58 21.82
C GLU A 156 7.47 11.82 20.32
N ARG A 157 8.11 10.85 19.65
CA ARG A 157 8.49 10.94 18.24
C ARG A 157 7.51 10.30 17.27
N LEU A 158 6.44 9.66 17.75
CA LEU A 158 5.40 9.11 16.89
C LEU A 158 4.06 9.75 17.21
N THR A 159 3.49 10.40 16.21
CA THR A 159 2.10 10.83 16.22
C THR A 159 1.31 9.89 15.31
N ILE A 160 0.17 9.38 15.77
CA ILE A 160 -0.72 8.56 14.95
C ILE A 160 -2.04 9.28 14.76
N LEU A 161 -2.37 9.57 13.51
CA LEU A 161 -3.60 10.24 13.08
C LEU A 161 -4.52 9.25 12.36
N VAL A 162 -5.82 9.53 12.39
CA VAL A 162 -6.84 8.73 11.71
C VAL A 162 -7.59 9.59 10.71
N GLU A 163 -7.68 9.09 9.47
CA GLU A 163 -8.56 9.57 8.42
C GLU A 163 -9.57 8.46 8.11
N ASP A 164 -10.82 8.62 8.54
CA ASP A 164 -11.85 7.57 8.51
C ASP A 164 -13.07 7.91 7.62
N THR A 165 -12.89 8.84 6.67
CA THR A 165 -13.98 9.41 5.85
C THR A 165 -13.88 9.07 4.36
N SER A 166 -12.70 8.66 3.88
CA SER A 166 -12.48 8.38 2.46
C SER A 166 -13.22 7.14 1.96
N THR A 167 -13.85 7.24 0.78
CA THR A 167 -14.60 6.11 0.19
C THR A 167 -13.87 5.44 -0.97
N ASN A 168 -12.70 5.95 -1.37
CA ASN A 168 -11.86 5.42 -2.45
C ASN A 168 -10.43 5.98 -2.40
N CYS A 169 -9.49 5.40 -3.17
CA CYS A 169 -8.07 5.75 -3.15
C CYS A 169 -7.77 7.23 -3.48
N ALA A 170 -8.56 7.89 -4.33
CA ALA A 170 -8.32 9.30 -4.64
C ALA A 170 -8.70 10.19 -3.45
N LEU A 171 -9.79 9.85 -2.76
CA LEU A 171 -10.18 10.54 -1.53
C LEU A 171 -9.23 10.26 -0.37
N ASN A 172 -8.61 9.07 -0.30
CA ASN A 172 -7.55 8.78 0.68
C ASN A 172 -6.47 9.88 0.65
N ALA A 173 -6.00 10.25 -0.53
CA ALA A 173 -4.99 11.31 -0.68
C ALA A 173 -5.51 12.68 -0.25
N VAL A 174 -6.70 13.06 -0.72
CA VAL A 174 -7.31 14.37 -0.43
C VAL A 174 -7.57 14.54 1.08
N ASN A 175 -8.18 13.54 1.72
CA ASN A 175 -8.56 13.62 3.11
C ASN A 175 -7.36 13.41 4.05
N THR A 176 -6.38 12.60 3.67
CA THR A 176 -5.11 12.51 4.42
C THR A 176 -4.46 13.90 4.53
N ARG A 177 -4.39 14.64 3.42
CA ARG A 177 -3.87 16.02 3.45
C ARG A 177 -4.68 16.91 4.38
N LYS A 178 -6.02 16.84 4.36
CA LYS A 178 -6.87 17.62 5.29
C LYS A 178 -6.58 17.27 6.76
N VAL A 179 -6.40 15.99 7.07
CA VAL A 179 -6.06 15.52 8.42
C VAL A 179 -4.68 16.04 8.83
N LEU A 180 -3.69 15.97 7.95
CA LEU A 180 -2.36 16.54 8.20
C LEU A 180 -2.42 18.06 8.44
N ASP A 181 -3.08 18.81 7.54
CA ASP A 181 -3.25 20.27 7.65
C ASP A 181 -3.96 20.66 8.96
N ALA A 182 -5.02 19.95 9.34
CA ALA A 182 -5.78 20.20 10.57
C ALA A 182 -4.98 19.93 11.86
N ASN A 183 -3.91 19.12 11.78
CA ASN A 183 -3.01 18.81 12.90
C ASN A 183 -1.67 19.57 12.80
N GLY A 184 -1.56 20.57 11.92
CA GLY A 184 -0.39 21.44 11.82
C GLY A 184 0.74 20.92 10.93
N TYR A 185 0.55 19.80 10.23
CA TYR A 185 1.54 19.20 9.32
C TYR A 185 1.32 19.69 7.87
N THR A 186 1.42 21.00 7.63
CA THR A 186 1.05 21.63 6.35
C THR A 186 2.08 21.54 5.22
N SER A 187 3.32 21.18 5.58
CA SER A 187 4.47 21.12 4.67
C SER A 187 5.37 19.92 5.03
N PRO A 188 4.85 18.68 4.91
CA PRO A 188 5.63 17.48 5.19
C PRO A 188 6.83 17.39 4.25
N HIS A 189 7.97 16.92 4.76
CA HIS A 189 9.16 16.76 3.92
C HIS A 189 8.99 15.61 2.92
N SER A 190 8.45 14.50 3.40
CA SER A 190 8.19 13.32 2.59
C SER A 190 6.92 12.61 3.07
N ILE A 191 6.30 11.89 2.14
CA ILE A 191 5.13 11.05 2.39
C ILE A 191 5.41 9.69 1.76
N VAL A 192 5.53 8.67 2.61
CA VAL A 192 5.63 7.27 2.19
C VAL A 192 4.23 6.67 2.23
N VAL A 193 3.72 6.26 1.07
CA VAL A 193 2.39 5.67 0.95
C VAL A 193 2.52 4.15 1.00
N ALA A 194 2.06 3.55 2.09
CA ALA A 194 1.90 2.12 2.22
C ALA A 194 0.48 1.69 1.85
N GLN A 195 0.36 0.81 0.86
CA GLN A 195 -0.92 0.44 0.26
C GLN A 195 -0.84 -0.99 -0.29
N ASP A 196 -2.00 -1.61 -0.52
CA ASP A 196 -2.12 -2.82 -1.35
C ASP A 196 -1.20 -2.74 -2.58
N PRO A 197 -0.31 -3.74 -2.81
CA PRO A 197 0.63 -3.73 -3.93
C PRO A 197 0.00 -3.51 -5.30
N THR A 198 -1.24 -3.94 -5.51
CA THR A 198 -1.91 -3.76 -6.80
C THR A 198 -2.33 -2.30 -7.04
N MET A 199 -2.55 -1.53 -5.97
CA MET A 199 -3.09 -0.16 -6.03
C MET A 199 -2.06 0.92 -5.62
N CYS A 200 -0.86 0.53 -5.21
CA CYS A 200 0.11 1.41 -4.59
C CYS A 200 0.52 2.56 -5.51
N ARG A 201 0.96 2.27 -6.74
CA ARG A 201 1.37 3.31 -7.70
C ARG A 201 0.26 4.31 -8.02
N ARG A 202 -0.97 3.83 -8.25
CA ARG A 202 -2.12 4.72 -8.51
C ARG A 202 -2.44 5.59 -7.30
N THR A 203 -2.26 5.07 -6.09
CA THR A 203 -2.46 5.84 -4.85
C THR A 203 -1.39 6.92 -4.71
N VAL A 204 -0.12 6.61 -4.99
CA VAL A 204 0.96 7.63 -5.03
C VAL A 204 0.64 8.72 -6.05
N ALA A 205 0.21 8.36 -7.26
CA ALA A 205 -0.18 9.34 -8.29
C ALA A 205 -1.37 10.23 -7.86
N ALA A 206 -2.26 9.75 -6.99
CA ALA A 206 -3.31 10.55 -6.39
C ALA A 206 -2.75 11.55 -5.36
N PHE A 207 -1.78 11.15 -4.55
CA PHE A 207 -1.06 12.07 -3.66
C PHE A 207 -0.30 13.13 -4.45
N GLU A 208 0.41 12.76 -5.53
CA GLU A 208 1.08 13.71 -6.41
C GLU A 208 0.09 14.76 -6.95
N GLN A 209 -1.10 14.34 -7.37
CA GLN A 209 -2.15 15.24 -7.85
C GLN A 209 -2.61 16.22 -6.76
N VAL A 210 -2.75 15.75 -5.52
CA VAL A 210 -3.17 16.56 -4.37
C VAL A 210 -2.12 17.63 -4.01
N TYR A 211 -0.83 17.37 -4.24
CA TYR A 211 0.26 18.30 -3.95
C TYR A 211 0.76 19.11 -5.15
N ALA A 212 0.31 18.80 -6.38
CA ALA A 212 0.78 19.43 -7.62
C ALA A 212 0.69 20.97 -7.66
N ASN A 213 -0.26 21.57 -6.93
CA ASN A 213 -0.44 23.04 -6.88
C ASN A 213 0.50 23.78 -5.90
N LYS A 214 1.43 23.07 -5.25
CA LYS A 214 2.38 23.64 -4.27
C LYS A 214 3.84 23.37 -4.69
N ALA A 215 4.28 23.98 -5.79
CA ALA A 215 5.60 23.72 -6.39
C ALA A 215 6.79 23.85 -5.41
N ASP A 216 6.74 24.82 -4.49
CA ASP A 216 7.83 25.09 -3.53
C ASP A 216 7.74 24.28 -2.22
N GLU A 217 6.68 23.48 -2.04
CA GLU A 217 6.41 22.70 -0.82
C GLU A 217 5.93 21.26 -1.11
N THR A 218 6.21 20.72 -2.30
CA THR A 218 5.76 19.38 -2.66
C THR A 218 6.59 18.33 -1.89
N PRO A 219 5.96 17.46 -1.08
CA PRO A 219 6.69 16.42 -0.35
C PRO A 219 7.31 15.42 -1.32
N VAL A 220 8.43 14.83 -0.92
CA VAL A 220 8.97 13.65 -1.60
C VAL A 220 8.00 12.49 -1.40
N LEU A 221 7.36 12.05 -2.48
CA LEU A 221 6.40 10.94 -2.47
C LEU A 221 7.09 9.62 -2.85
N ARG A 222 6.82 8.56 -2.09
CA ARG A 222 7.35 7.21 -2.35
C ARG A 222 6.30 6.12 -2.16
N SER A 223 6.39 5.11 -3.02
CA SER A 223 5.56 3.91 -2.99
C SER A 223 6.15 2.83 -2.07
N TRP A 224 5.35 2.34 -1.13
CA TRP A 224 5.73 1.28 -0.20
C TRP A 224 4.66 0.16 -0.13
N PRO A 225 4.60 -0.72 -1.14
CA PRO A 225 3.63 -1.82 -1.16
C PRO A 225 3.95 -2.96 -0.17
N THR A 226 5.08 -2.88 0.54
CA THR A 226 5.67 -3.87 1.46
C THR A 226 6.10 -5.20 0.83
N PHE A 227 5.66 -5.50 -0.39
CA PHE A 227 6.18 -6.56 -1.25
C PHE A 227 5.66 -6.38 -2.69
N VAL A 228 6.24 -7.15 -3.62
CA VAL A 228 5.70 -7.30 -4.99
C VAL A 228 5.17 -8.72 -5.18
N PRO A 229 3.86 -8.91 -5.48
CA PRO A 229 3.30 -10.22 -5.72
C PRO A 229 3.98 -10.92 -6.90
N LYS A 230 4.41 -12.16 -6.69
CA LYS A 230 4.94 -13.03 -7.73
C LYS A 230 4.07 -14.25 -7.90
N VAL A 231 3.90 -14.66 -9.16
CA VAL A 231 3.07 -15.77 -9.61
C VAL A 231 3.97 -16.78 -10.34
N MET A 232 3.75 -18.05 -10.06
CA MET A 232 4.38 -19.20 -10.71
C MET A 232 3.34 -20.24 -11.10
N LEU A 233 3.77 -21.31 -11.77
CA LEU A 233 2.91 -22.47 -11.98
C LEU A 233 2.65 -23.16 -10.64
N ALA A 234 1.41 -23.62 -10.45
CA ALA A 234 1.08 -24.47 -9.33
C ALA A 234 1.70 -25.87 -9.50
N ASP A 235 2.26 -26.43 -8.43
CA ASP A 235 2.80 -27.81 -8.41
C ASP A 235 1.70 -28.87 -8.52
N SER A 236 0.48 -28.52 -8.12
CA SER A 236 -0.72 -29.35 -8.25
C SER A 236 -1.93 -28.48 -8.54
N THR A 237 -2.85 -28.98 -9.37
CA THR A 237 -4.10 -28.27 -9.67
C THR A 237 -5.03 -28.33 -8.47
N SER A 238 -5.50 -27.17 -8.01
CA SER A 238 -6.59 -27.10 -7.03
C SER A 238 -7.81 -27.86 -7.57
N PRO A 239 -8.46 -28.74 -6.77
CA PRO A 239 -9.69 -29.41 -7.18
C PRO A 239 -10.84 -28.39 -7.35
N GLU A 240 -10.77 -27.27 -6.63
CA GLU A 240 -11.66 -26.12 -6.79
C GLU A 240 -11.15 -25.28 -7.98
N ASN A 241 -11.97 -25.15 -9.03
CA ASN A 241 -11.68 -24.49 -10.33
C ASN A 241 -10.96 -25.34 -11.40
N THR A 242 -11.28 -26.63 -11.49
CA THR A 242 -10.84 -27.48 -12.61
C THR A 242 -11.24 -26.85 -13.96
N GLY A 243 -10.25 -26.40 -14.75
CA GLY A 243 -10.45 -25.82 -16.08
C GLY A 243 -10.26 -24.30 -16.19
N SER A 244 -9.91 -23.58 -15.11
CA SER A 244 -9.54 -22.15 -15.17
C SER A 244 -8.03 -21.95 -15.29
N LEU A 245 -7.57 -20.87 -15.93
CA LEU A 245 -6.15 -20.52 -15.98
C LEU A 245 -5.57 -20.28 -14.59
N THR A 246 -6.35 -19.68 -13.71
CA THR A 246 -5.95 -19.33 -12.36
C THR A 246 -5.74 -20.55 -11.47
N SER A 247 -6.35 -21.70 -11.78
CA SER A 247 -6.13 -22.96 -11.05
C SER A 247 -4.77 -23.60 -11.35
N LEU A 248 -4.10 -23.16 -12.42
CA LEU A 248 -2.75 -23.58 -12.81
C LEU A 248 -1.66 -22.67 -12.22
N LEU A 249 -2.05 -21.67 -11.44
CA LEU A 249 -1.17 -20.63 -10.92
C LEU A 249 -1.17 -20.63 -9.39
N SER A 250 -0.01 -20.33 -8.83
CA SER A 250 0.17 -20.13 -7.39
C SER A 250 1.06 -18.91 -7.15
N TYR A 251 1.05 -18.41 -5.92
CA TYR A 251 2.03 -17.42 -5.50
C TYR A 251 3.40 -18.06 -5.37
N ASP A 252 4.40 -17.33 -5.86
CA ASP A 252 5.81 -17.60 -5.54
C ASP A 252 6.16 -16.89 -4.23
N PHE A 253 6.44 -17.69 -3.20
CA PHE A 253 6.79 -17.23 -1.86
C PHE A 253 8.29 -17.28 -1.59
N SER A 254 9.16 -17.49 -2.60
CA SER A 254 10.61 -17.63 -2.40
C SER A 254 11.24 -16.48 -1.61
N ASP A 255 10.68 -15.27 -1.75
CA ASP A 255 11.20 -14.05 -1.15
C ASP A 255 10.61 -13.78 0.24
N PHE A 256 9.60 -14.55 0.65
CA PHE A 256 8.99 -14.40 1.97
C PHE A 256 9.82 -15.17 3.00
N LYS A 257 10.31 -14.46 4.00
CA LYS A 257 11.05 -15.07 5.12
C LYS A 257 10.19 -15.95 6.02
N ASP A 258 8.87 -15.87 5.86
CA ASP A 258 7.91 -16.51 6.75
C ASP A 258 6.82 -17.26 5.95
N ASN A 259 6.33 -18.38 6.47
CA ASN A 259 5.45 -19.32 5.77
C ASN A 259 3.98 -18.85 5.66
N ARG A 260 3.73 -17.54 5.61
CA ARG A 260 2.39 -16.93 5.75
C ARG A 260 1.59 -16.94 4.45
N LYS A 261 1.40 -18.15 3.91
CA LYS A 261 0.74 -18.44 2.63
C LYS A 261 -0.77 -18.12 2.59
N THR A 262 -1.38 -17.74 3.71
CA THR A 262 -2.85 -17.66 3.88
C THR A 262 -3.44 -16.26 3.77
N ASP A 263 -2.61 -15.21 3.69
CA ASP A 263 -3.07 -13.83 3.92
C ASP A 263 -3.06 -12.98 2.64
N LEU A 264 -2.90 -13.60 1.48
CA LEU A 264 -2.94 -12.95 0.16
C LEU A 264 -4.31 -13.12 -0.51
N TRP A 265 -4.54 -12.37 -1.59
CA TRP A 265 -5.74 -12.51 -2.41
C TRP A 265 -5.87 -13.94 -2.98
N GLY A 266 -7.09 -14.38 -3.25
CA GLY A 266 -7.28 -15.51 -4.17
C GLY A 266 -6.70 -15.17 -5.55
N MET A 267 -6.22 -16.16 -6.29
CA MET A 267 -5.54 -15.93 -7.57
C MET A 267 -6.44 -15.19 -8.58
N ASP A 268 -7.73 -15.54 -8.67
CA ASP A 268 -8.71 -14.82 -9.49
C ASP A 268 -8.81 -13.33 -9.11
N ARG A 269 -8.79 -13.04 -7.81
CA ARG A 269 -8.86 -11.67 -7.30
C ARG A 269 -7.60 -10.88 -7.64
N LEU A 270 -6.41 -11.46 -7.47
CA LEU A 270 -5.17 -10.82 -7.91
C LEU A 270 -5.22 -10.49 -9.40
N MET A 271 -5.55 -11.46 -10.24
CA MET A 271 -5.62 -11.27 -11.69
C MET A 271 -6.61 -10.16 -12.07
N SER A 272 -7.79 -10.16 -11.46
CA SER A 272 -8.80 -9.11 -11.63
C SER A 272 -8.29 -7.72 -11.23
N LEU A 273 -7.56 -7.61 -10.13
CA LEU A 273 -6.95 -6.36 -9.70
C LEU A 273 -5.90 -5.90 -10.71
N LEU A 274 -4.95 -6.76 -11.10
CA LEU A 274 -3.87 -6.40 -12.04
C LEU A 274 -4.41 -5.89 -13.39
N VAL A 275 -5.40 -6.59 -13.98
CA VAL A 275 -6.01 -6.13 -15.24
C VAL A 275 -6.86 -4.89 -15.07
N GLY A 276 -7.41 -4.65 -13.87
CA GLY A 276 -8.21 -3.48 -13.58
C GLY A 276 -7.39 -2.21 -13.33
N GLU A 277 -6.10 -2.31 -12.99
CA GLU A 277 -5.30 -1.15 -12.57
C GLU A 277 -4.66 -0.39 -13.73
N ILE A 278 -4.23 -1.09 -14.79
CA ILE A 278 -3.64 -0.43 -15.97
C ILE A 278 -4.65 0.53 -16.65
N PRO A 279 -5.91 0.13 -16.95
CA PRO A 279 -6.88 1.05 -17.56
C PRO A 279 -7.20 2.27 -16.68
N ARG A 280 -7.20 2.09 -15.35
CA ARG A 280 -7.41 3.22 -14.42
C ARG A 280 -6.26 4.21 -14.48
N MET A 281 -5.02 3.75 -14.65
CA MET A 281 -3.85 4.64 -14.74
C MET A 281 -3.60 5.25 -16.12
N ARG A 282 -4.26 4.74 -17.18
CA ARG A 282 -4.15 5.35 -18.52
C ARG A 282 -4.60 6.80 -18.48
N ASP A 283 -3.94 7.63 -19.26
CA ASP A 283 -4.31 9.03 -19.44
C ASP A 283 -5.11 9.20 -20.74
N ASP A 284 -6.33 8.66 -20.70
CA ASP A 284 -7.34 8.75 -21.75
C ASP A 284 -8.71 9.10 -21.13
N GLU A 285 -9.75 9.17 -21.95
CA GLU A 285 -11.11 9.56 -21.54
C GLU A 285 -11.74 8.64 -20.47
N ASN A 286 -11.26 7.40 -20.33
CA ASN A 286 -11.80 6.40 -19.40
C ASN A 286 -10.93 6.24 -18.15
N GLY A 287 -9.66 6.65 -18.24
CA GLY A 287 -8.69 6.57 -17.17
C GLY A 287 -8.81 7.70 -16.14
N TYR A 288 -7.94 7.65 -15.13
CA TYR A 288 -8.04 8.52 -13.95
C TYR A 288 -7.15 9.77 -14.07
N GLY A 289 -6.30 9.82 -15.10
CA GLY A 289 -5.40 10.94 -15.39
C GLY A 289 -6.11 12.20 -15.89
N PRO A 290 -5.35 13.26 -16.22
CA PRO A 290 -5.88 14.55 -16.66
C PRO A 290 -6.85 14.51 -17.84
N ARG A 291 -6.70 13.56 -18.77
CA ARG A 291 -7.58 13.42 -19.94
C ARG A 291 -8.88 12.65 -19.67
N GLY A 292 -9.01 12.09 -18.47
CA GLY A 292 -10.19 11.37 -18.00
C GLY A 292 -10.75 12.00 -16.73
N LYS A 293 -10.68 11.28 -15.61
CA LYS A 293 -11.28 11.72 -14.34
C LYS A 293 -10.51 12.82 -13.61
N GLY A 294 -9.26 13.10 -13.98
CA GLY A 294 -8.41 14.12 -13.33
C GLY A 294 -8.12 13.88 -11.85
N SER A 295 -8.23 12.62 -11.39
CA SER A 295 -8.09 12.22 -9.98
C SER A 295 -6.68 11.75 -9.62
N ILE A 296 -5.81 11.55 -10.62
CA ILE A 296 -4.37 11.27 -10.47
C ILE A 296 -3.61 12.12 -11.49
N VAL A 297 -2.31 12.30 -11.29
CA VAL A 297 -1.42 12.89 -12.32
C VAL A 297 -1.30 11.95 -13.53
N HIS A 298 -0.74 12.45 -14.62
CA HIS A 298 -0.33 11.60 -15.73
C HIS A 298 0.63 10.51 -15.25
N VAL A 299 0.37 9.25 -15.62
CA VAL A 299 1.27 8.13 -15.37
C VAL A 299 1.81 7.63 -16.71
N ASP A 300 3.13 7.69 -16.88
CA ASP A 300 3.78 7.09 -18.03
C ASP A 300 3.64 5.56 -17.98
N ILE A 301 2.84 5.00 -18.90
CA ILE A 301 2.69 3.56 -19.11
C ILE A 301 3.48 3.17 -20.36
N PRO A 302 4.65 2.50 -20.23
CA PRO A 302 5.43 2.09 -21.38
C PRO A 302 4.67 1.11 -22.27
N GLN A 303 4.93 1.14 -23.58
CA GLN A 303 4.28 0.25 -24.56
C GLN A 303 4.40 -1.24 -24.17
N ARG A 304 5.54 -1.66 -23.62
CA ARG A 304 5.74 -3.03 -23.12
C ARG A 304 4.70 -3.41 -22.06
N ILE A 305 4.34 -2.49 -21.15
CA ILE A 305 3.34 -2.73 -20.11
C ILE A 305 1.95 -2.83 -20.73
N GLU A 306 1.63 -1.96 -21.70
CA GLU A 306 0.39 -2.03 -22.47
C GLU A 306 0.23 -3.37 -23.19
N ASP A 307 1.26 -3.82 -23.90
CA ASP A 307 1.23 -5.10 -24.62
C ASP A 307 1.13 -6.29 -23.67
N THR A 308 1.85 -6.24 -22.54
CA THR A 308 1.76 -7.26 -21.49
C THR A 308 0.37 -7.32 -20.86
N TRP A 309 -0.24 -6.15 -20.61
CA TRP A 309 -1.61 -6.07 -20.11
C TRP A 309 -2.62 -6.63 -21.12
N LYS A 310 -2.49 -6.30 -22.41
CA LYS A 310 -3.36 -6.84 -23.47
C LYS A 310 -3.26 -8.36 -23.52
N LEU A 311 -2.05 -8.92 -23.43
CA LEU A 311 -1.83 -10.35 -23.34
C LEU A 311 -2.55 -10.95 -22.12
N LEU A 312 -2.29 -10.44 -20.92
CA LEU A 312 -2.91 -10.98 -19.70
C LEU A 312 -4.44 -10.90 -19.75
N HIS A 313 -4.99 -9.76 -20.18
CA HIS A 313 -6.43 -9.56 -20.33
C HIS A 313 -7.03 -10.53 -21.35
N HIS A 314 -6.35 -10.78 -22.47
CA HIS A 314 -6.77 -11.75 -23.47
C HIS A 314 -6.77 -13.18 -22.93
N LEU A 315 -5.69 -13.60 -22.28
CA LEU A 315 -5.57 -14.96 -21.71
C LEU A 315 -6.65 -15.23 -20.66
N LEU A 316 -7.01 -14.23 -19.84
CA LEU A 316 -8.10 -14.35 -18.86
C LEU A 316 -9.48 -14.33 -19.53
N GLY A 317 -9.66 -13.56 -20.61
CA GLY A 317 -10.94 -13.41 -21.32
C GLY A 317 -11.30 -14.60 -22.22
N GLN A 318 -10.32 -15.35 -22.72
CA GLN A 318 -10.54 -16.53 -23.57
C GLN A 318 -11.19 -17.73 -22.84
N ILE A 319 -11.33 -17.66 -21.51
CA ILE A 319 -11.74 -18.79 -20.65
C ILE A 319 -13.15 -18.59 -20.07
N VAL A 320 -13.76 -17.43 -20.31
CA VAL A 320 -15.16 -17.12 -19.96
C VAL A 320 -16.12 -17.43 -21.13
N ARG A 321 -15.64 -18.03 -22.23
CA ARG A 321 -16.45 -18.45 -23.38
C ARG A 321 -16.39 -19.94 -23.63
#